data_AF-A0A3G9JD19-F1
#
_entry.id   AF-A0A3G9JD19-F1
#
_cell.length_a   1.000
_cell.length_b   1.000
_cell.length_c   1.000
_cell.angle_alpha   90.00
_cell.angle_beta   90.00
_cell.angle_gamma   90.00
#
_symmetry.space_group_name_H-M   'P 1'
#
loop_
_entity.id
_entity.type
_entity.pdbx_description
1 polymer ?
#
loop_
_entity_poly.entity_id
_entity_poly.type
_entity_poly.pdbx_seq_one_letter_code
_entity_poly.pdbx_strand_id
1 'polypeptide(L)'
;MNLKDSVRLGSDKLRMVIIVMISIVLVFTLQGAASAKGKGITYNKHGVIVMHKELYHVKEGQRYAAVTVERLGGSMGNVTVDYCLCDLTAKKGSDFLGSSGTIAFRNGERTKRIQLKIIDDQIIEGMETFRVKLMNPKGGAVIGKPGEAIVEIIDNDNNVVVA
;
A
#
# COMPACT_ATOMS: atom_id res chain seq x y z
N MET A 1 25.68 20.23 28.14
CA MET A 1 25.16 20.93 26.95
C MET A 1 24.22 22.02 27.42
N ASN A 2 24.52 23.27 27.07
CA ASN A 2 23.94 24.48 27.64
C ASN A 2 22.60 24.80 26.97
N LEU A 3 21.59 25.23 27.73
CA LEU A 3 20.21 25.52 27.31
C LEU A 3 20.07 26.80 26.45
N LYS A 4 21.16 27.30 25.85
CA LYS A 4 21.19 28.56 25.11
C LYS A 4 21.33 28.42 23.59
N ASP A 5 21.56 27.21 23.08
CA ASP A 5 21.68 26.97 21.64
C ASP A 5 20.33 26.59 20.99
N SER A 6 19.26 27.23 21.44
CA SER A 6 17.95 27.16 20.80
C SER A 6 18.05 27.79 19.42
N VAL A 7 18.27 26.96 18.40
CA VAL A 7 18.14 27.32 16.99
C VAL A 7 16.81 28.08 16.84
N ARG A 8 16.88 29.38 16.61
CA ARG A 8 15.73 30.20 16.23
C ARG A 8 15.23 29.68 14.89
N LEU A 9 14.30 28.72 14.91
CA LEU A 9 13.54 28.38 13.72
C LEU A 9 12.76 29.64 13.34
N GLY A 10 13.05 30.19 12.16
CA GLY A 10 12.27 31.27 11.58
C GLY A 10 10.79 30.91 11.59
N SER A 11 9.93 31.93 11.66
CA SER A 11 8.47 31.83 11.73
C SER A 11 7.87 30.81 10.75
N ASP A 12 8.52 30.61 9.60
CA ASP A 12 8.06 29.70 8.55
C ASP A 12 8.36 28.23 8.86
N LYS A 13 9.50 27.94 9.51
CA LYS A 13 9.81 26.59 9.98
C LYS A 13 8.99 26.21 11.22
N LEU A 14 8.70 27.18 12.10
CA LEU A 14 7.80 26.96 13.23
C LEU A 14 6.36 26.70 12.76
N ARG A 15 5.90 27.42 11.73
CA ARG A 15 4.63 27.15 11.04
C ARG A 15 4.60 25.78 10.39
N MET A 16 5.70 25.33 9.79
CA MET A 16 5.76 24.00 9.17
C MET A 16 5.71 22.87 10.22
N VAL A 17 6.43 23.00 11.35
CA VAL A 17 6.39 22.01 12.45
C VAL A 17 5.03 22.01 13.16
N ILE A 18 4.43 23.19 13.39
CA ILE A 18 3.10 23.33 13.99
C ILE A 18 2.02 22.79 13.04
N ILE A 19 2.09 23.01 11.73
CA ILE A 19 1.14 22.46 10.76
C ILE A 19 1.25 20.93 10.68
N VAL A 20 2.45 20.35 10.75
CA VAL A 20 2.63 18.89 10.75
C VAL A 20 2.14 18.27 12.06
N MET A 21 2.39 18.90 13.21
CA MET A 21 1.89 18.43 14.51
C MET A 21 0.37 18.59 14.66
N ILE A 22 -0.22 19.68 14.13
CA ILE A 22 -1.67 19.88 14.10
C ILE A 22 -2.34 18.90 13.12
N SER A 23 -1.71 18.59 11.97
CA SER A 23 -2.27 17.63 11.00
C SER A 23 -2.27 16.19 11.51
N ILE A 24 -1.36 15.83 12.42
CA ILE A 24 -1.31 14.51 13.06
C ILE A 24 -2.36 14.40 14.19
N VAL A 25 -2.69 15.51 14.87
CA VAL A 25 -3.69 15.53 15.96
C VAL A 25 -5.13 15.75 15.47
N LEU A 26 -5.34 16.49 14.37
CA LEU A 26 -6.69 16.81 13.84
C LEU A 26 -7.39 15.63 13.13
N VAL A 27 -6.75 14.45 13.00
CA VAL A 27 -7.39 13.25 12.45
C VAL A 27 -8.26 12.53 13.51
N PHE A 28 -8.23 12.95 14.77
CA PHE A 28 -9.21 12.53 15.78
C PHE A 28 -10.02 13.73 16.28
N THR A 29 -11.33 13.68 15.98
CA THR A 29 -12.42 14.62 16.34
C THR A 29 -12.52 15.90 15.49
N LEU A 30 -13.57 16.00 14.66
CA LEU A 30 -14.82 16.69 15.03
C LEU A 30 -15.87 16.56 13.91
N GLN A 31 -17.06 16.09 14.28
CA GLN A 31 -18.31 16.25 13.56
C GLN A 31 -18.73 17.73 13.65
N GLY A 32 -18.76 18.49 12.56
CA GLY A 32 -19.33 19.84 12.55
C GLY A 32 -18.73 20.80 11.52
N ALA A 33 -19.59 21.46 10.75
CA ALA A 33 -19.28 22.25 9.57
C ALA A 33 -18.48 23.54 9.81
N ALA A 34 -17.52 23.85 8.92
CA ALA A 34 -17.16 25.22 8.53
C ALA A 34 -16.38 25.20 7.20
N SER A 35 -16.95 25.83 6.16
CA SER A 35 -16.30 26.04 4.86
C SER A 35 -15.27 27.16 4.97
N ALA A 36 -13.98 26.83 5.06
CA ALA A 36 -12.88 27.77 4.92
C ALA A 36 -12.23 27.64 3.52
N LYS A 37 -12.37 28.68 2.69
CA LYS A 37 -11.59 28.85 1.44
C LYS A 37 -10.13 29.17 1.79
N GLY A 38 -9.36 28.14 2.16
CA GLY A 38 -7.90 28.19 2.29
C GLY A 38 -7.24 27.57 1.07
N LYS A 39 -6.05 28.07 0.69
CA LYS A 39 -5.17 27.59 -0.40
C LYS A 39 -5.37 26.09 -0.66
N GLY A 40 -6.10 25.78 -1.74
CA GLY A 40 -6.83 24.52 -1.90
C GLY A 40 -5.92 23.29 -1.94
N ILE A 41 -5.66 22.70 -0.78
CA ILE A 41 -5.29 21.30 -0.71
C ILE A 41 -6.58 20.55 -1.00
N THR A 42 -6.82 20.23 -2.27
CA THR A 42 -8.01 19.48 -2.68
C THR A 42 -7.97 18.11 -2.02
N TYR A 43 -8.65 17.97 -0.90
CA TYR A 43 -8.87 16.68 -0.25
C TYR A 43 -9.79 15.84 -1.14
N ASN A 44 -9.28 14.71 -1.62
CA ASN A 44 -10.13 13.77 -2.35
C ASN A 44 -11.06 13.07 -1.35
N LYS A 45 -12.32 13.51 -1.30
CA LYS A 45 -13.36 12.90 -0.44
C LYS A 45 -13.60 11.41 -0.73
N HIS A 46 -13.27 10.94 -1.93
CA HIS A 46 -13.34 9.54 -2.34
C HIS A 46 -12.06 8.77 -2.02
N GLY A 47 -11.01 9.42 -1.55
CA GLY A 47 -9.80 8.78 -1.06
C GLY A 47 -8.72 8.54 -2.11
N VAL A 48 -7.58 8.08 -1.59
CA VAL A 48 -6.39 7.72 -2.34
C VAL A 48 -6.11 6.24 -2.11
N ILE A 49 -6.07 5.44 -3.17
CA ILE A 49 -5.83 4.00 -3.08
C ILE A 49 -4.32 3.73 -3.22
N VAL A 50 -3.75 2.99 -2.28
CA VAL A 50 -2.32 2.67 -2.22
C VAL A 50 -2.09 1.21 -1.85
N MET A 51 -0.93 0.68 -2.18
CA MET A 51 -0.43 -0.53 -1.53
C MET A 51 -0.01 -0.19 -0.09
N HIS A 52 -0.33 -1.07 0.85
CA HIS A 52 0.09 -0.89 2.25
C HIS A 52 1.63 -0.93 2.41
N LYS A 53 2.32 -1.69 1.54
CA LYS A 53 3.77 -1.83 1.48
C LYS A 53 4.24 -1.91 0.04
N GLU A 54 5.47 -1.50 -0.22
CA GLU A 54 6.16 -1.66 -1.50
C GLU A 54 6.72 -3.07 -1.69
N LEU A 55 6.95 -3.82 -0.60
CA LEU A 55 7.54 -5.15 -0.61
C LEU A 55 6.80 -6.10 0.36
N TYR A 56 6.52 -7.30 -0.12
CA TYR A 56 5.99 -8.42 0.64
C TYR A 56 6.93 -9.61 0.49
N HIS A 57 7.21 -10.29 1.61
CA HIS A 57 7.93 -11.56 1.61
C HIS A 57 6.95 -12.67 1.89
N VAL A 58 7.01 -13.72 1.08
CA VAL A 58 6.24 -14.95 1.27
C VAL A 58 7.21 -16.11 1.11
N LYS A 59 7.16 -17.07 2.04
CA LYS A 59 7.85 -18.34 1.81
C LYS A 59 6.99 -19.19 0.90
N GLU A 60 7.61 -19.92 0.00
CA GLU A 60 6.95 -20.80 -0.94
C GLU A 60 5.96 -21.75 -0.25
N GLY A 61 6.41 -22.43 0.82
CA GLY A 61 5.57 -23.29 1.67
C GLY A 61 4.42 -22.60 2.42
N GLN A 62 4.30 -21.26 2.42
CA GLN A 62 3.11 -20.56 2.93
C GLN A 62 1.92 -20.66 1.97
N ARG A 63 2.15 -21.02 0.70
CA ARG A 63 1.15 -21.22 -0.37
C ARG A 63 0.29 -20.01 -0.74
N TYR A 64 0.30 -18.95 0.06
CA TYR A 64 -0.46 -17.73 -0.19
C TYR A 64 0.28 -16.47 0.26
N ALA A 65 0.34 -15.49 -0.63
CA ALA A 65 0.72 -14.12 -0.32
C ALA A 65 -0.53 -13.25 -0.14
N ALA A 66 -0.58 -12.46 0.94
CA ALA A 66 -1.67 -11.53 1.22
C ALA A 66 -1.22 -10.09 1.02
N VAL A 67 -1.48 -9.54 -0.17
CA VAL A 67 -1.15 -8.14 -0.51
C VAL A 67 -2.27 -7.22 -0.06
N THR A 68 -1.98 -6.26 0.80
CA THR A 68 -2.96 -5.34 1.38
C THR A 68 -3.02 -4.03 0.60
N VAL A 69 -4.23 -3.61 0.27
CA VAL A 69 -4.54 -2.35 -0.42
C VAL A 69 -5.36 -1.47 0.51
N GLU A 70 -4.98 -0.21 0.61
CA GLU A 70 -5.57 0.77 1.52
C GLU A 70 -6.18 1.96 0.79
N ARG A 71 -7.26 2.50 1.35
CA ARG A 71 -7.91 3.74 0.93
C ARG A 71 -7.68 4.80 1.99
N LEU A 72 -6.76 5.71 1.71
CA LEU A 72 -6.31 6.76 2.62
C LEU A 72 -7.15 8.04 2.47
N GLY A 73 -7.29 8.76 3.58
CA GLY A 73 -8.07 9.99 3.64
C GLY A 73 -9.56 9.71 3.44
N GLY A 74 -10.08 10.11 2.29
CA GLY A 74 -11.50 10.06 1.98
C GLY A 74 -12.03 8.63 1.86
N SER A 75 -13.24 8.39 2.37
CA SER A 75 -13.91 7.09 2.27
C SER A 75 -15.35 7.21 1.77
N MET A 76 -15.70 8.35 1.18
CA MET A 76 -17.06 8.64 0.71
C MET A 76 -17.37 7.90 -0.60
N GLY A 77 -18.51 7.22 -0.62
CA GLY A 77 -19.01 6.48 -1.76
C GLY A 77 -18.25 5.20 -2.06
N ASN A 78 -18.80 4.43 -3.00
CA ASN A 78 -18.20 3.20 -3.50
C ASN A 78 -17.15 3.55 -4.55
N VAL A 79 -15.98 2.92 -4.46
CA VAL A 79 -14.89 3.09 -5.43
C VAL A 79 -14.34 1.74 -5.82
N THR A 80 -13.79 1.66 -7.03
CA THR A 80 -13.13 0.45 -7.51
C THR A 80 -11.74 0.78 -8.03
N VAL A 81 -10.82 -0.17 -7.94
CA VAL A 81 -9.51 -0.11 -8.56
C VAL A 81 -9.23 -1.48 -9.19
N ASP A 82 -8.70 -1.50 -10.40
CA ASP A 82 -8.23 -2.73 -11.01
C ASP A 82 -6.80 -3.02 -10.51
N TYR A 83 -6.40 -4.28 -10.53
CA TYR A 83 -5.00 -4.66 -10.34
C TYR A 83 -4.57 -5.66 -11.40
N CYS A 84 -3.30 -5.60 -11.81
CA CYS A 84 -2.67 -6.63 -12.61
C CYS A 84 -1.46 -7.24 -11.93
N LEU A 85 -1.13 -8.46 -12.35
CA LEU A 85 0.07 -9.17 -11.97
C LEU A 85 1.05 -9.11 -13.14
N CYS A 86 2.32 -8.81 -12.87
CA CYS A 86 3.38 -8.82 -13.85
C CYS A 86 4.52 -9.70 -13.37
N ASP A 87 4.88 -10.68 -14.19
CA ASP A 87 6.04 -11.54 -13.99
C ASP A 87 7.32 -10.69 -13.91
N LEU A 88 8.24 -11.07 -13.03
CA LEU A 88 9.63 -10.56 -13.04
C LEU A 88 10.57 -11.76 -13.16
N THR A 89 11.22 -12.19 -12.08
CA THR A 89 11.92 -13.48 -12.04
C THR A 89 10.93 -14.63 -11.89
N ALA A 90 9.97 -14.50 -10.96
CA ALA A 90 8.85 -15.43 -10.85
C ALA A 90 7.89 -15.27 -12.05
N LYS A 91 7.43 -16.41 -12.58
CA LYS A 91 6.51 -16.62 -13.68
C LYS A 91 5.18 -17.18 -13.21
N LYS A 92 4.12 -16.65 -13.81
CA LYS A 92 2.78 -17.17 -13.58
C LYS A 92 2.67 -18.59 -14.14
N GLY A 93 2.23 -19.52 -13.30
CA GLY A 93 2.00 -20.91 -13.68
C GLY A 93 3.09 -21.88 -13.21
N SER A 94 4.32 -21.41 -12.99
CA SER A 94 5.36 -22.17 -12.30
C SER A 94 5.43 -21.78 -10.82
N ASP A 95 5.49 -20.48 -10.49
CA ASP A 95 5.86 -20.07 -9.11
C ASP A 95 4.67 -19.42 -8.39
N PHE A 96 3.72 -18.86 -9.14
CA PHE A 96 2.48 -18.35 -8.59
C PHE A 96 1.27 -18.53 -9.51
N LEU A 97 0.09 -18.60 -8.89
CA LEU A 97 -1.21 -18.59 -9.56
C LEU A 97 -1.98 -17.34 -9.16
N GLY A 98 -2.52 -16.66 -10.17
CA GLY A 98 -3.37 -15.51 -9.94
C GLY A 98 -3.87 -14.90 -11.25
N SER A 99 -4.93 -14.11 -11.14
CA SER A 99 -5.44 -13.29 -12.23
C SER A 99 -5.49 -11.84 -11.79
N SER A 100 -5.34 -10.95 -12.77
CA SER A 100 -5.78 -9.57 -12.64
C SER A 100 -7.25 -9.52 -12.22
N GLY A 101 -7.63 -8.47 -11.52
CA GLY A 101 -8.99 -8.35 -10.98
C GLY A 101 -9.36 -6.94 -10.59
N THR A 102 -10.53 -6.79 -9.98
CA THR A 102 -11.06 -5.50 -9.50
C THR A 102 -11.32 -5.58 -8.01
N ILE A 103 -10.81 -4.61 -7.27
CA ILE A 103 -11.06 -4.42 -5.84
C ILE A 103 -12.15 -3.37 -5.69
N ALA A 104 -13.23 -3.70 -4.99
CA ALA A 104 -14.31 -2.78 -4.67
C ALA A 104 -14.26 -2.38 -3.19
N PHE A 105 -14.14 -1.09 -2.91
CA PHE A 105 -14.32 -0.51 -1.59
C PHE A 105 -15.73 0.08 -1.51
N ARG A 106 -16.53 -0.41 -0.57
CA ARG A 106 -17.82 0.21 -0.22
C ARG A 106 -17.59 1.52 0.52
N ASN A 107 -18.64 2.34 0.61
CA ASN A 107 -18.61 3.55 1.44
C ASN A 107 -18.12 3.24 2.86
N GLY A 108 -17.11 3.98 3.33
CA GLY A 108 -16.48 3.79 4.63
C GLY A 108 -15.41 2.68 4.70
N GLU A 109 -15.33 1.77 3.73
CA GLU A 109 -14.29 0.73 3.74
C GLU A 109 -12.92 1.31 3.40
N ARG A 110 -11.91 0.88 4.16
CA ARG A 110 -10.54 1.43 4.06
C ARG A 110 -9.48 0.42 3.68
N THR A 111 -9.74 -0.88 3.80
CA THR A 111 -8.72 -1.91 3.55
C THR A 111 -9.31 -3.09 2.81
N LYS A 112 -8.55 -3.64 1.86
CA LYS A 112 -8.84 -4.89 1.15
C LYS A 112 -7.56 -5.70 1.02
N ARG A 113 -7.71 -7.02 0.79
CA ARG A 113 -6.59 -7.93 0.60
C ARG A 113 -6.76 -8.67 -0.72
N ILE A 114 -5.68 -8.75 -1.48
CA ILE A 114 -5.53 -9.62 -2.64
C ILE A 114 -4.84 -10.89 -2.13
N GLN A 115 -5.49 -12.03 -2.28
CA GLN A 115 -4.92 -13.32 -1.95
C GLN A 115 -4.37 -13.96 -3.23
N LEU A 116 -3.05 -14.13 -3.28
CA LEU A 116 -2.33 -14.70 -4.40
C LEU A 116 -1.80 -16.06 -4.00
N LYS A 117 -2.01 -17.07 -4.84
CA LYS A 117 -1.54 -18.43 -4.55
C LYS A 117 -0.10 -18.55 -4.99
N ILE A 118 0.75 -19.06 -4.11
CA ILE A 118 2.14 -19.41 -4.38
C ILE A 118 2.16 -20.91 -4.63
N ILE A 119 2.89 -21.32 -5.66
CA ILE A 119 3.14 -22.73 -5.95
C ILE A 119 4.32 -23.15 -5.07
N ASP A 120 4.23 -24.36 -4.53
CA ASP A 120 5.22 -24.95 -3.63
C ASP A 120 5.61 -26.26 -4.29
N ASP A 121 6.85 -26.34 -4.76
CA ASP A 121 7.41 -27.52 -5.40
C ASP A 121 8.65 -28.04 -4.67
N GLN A 122 9.60 -28.66 -5.39
CA GLN A 122 10.80 -29.31 -4.83
C GLN A 122 12.07 -28.89 -5.61
N ILE A 123 11.98 -27.84 -6.43
CA ILE A 123 13.04 -27.33 -7.29
C ILE A 123 13.71 -26.16 -6.57
N ILE A 124 15.03 -26.19 -6.50
CA ILE A 124 15.80 -25.08 -5.93
C ILE A 124 15.90 -23.96 -6.96
N GLU A 125 15.16 -22.88 -6.73
CA GLU A 125 15.03 -21.73 -7.65
C GLU A 125 15.68 -20.46 -7.08
N GLY A 126 15.88 -20.42 -5.76
CA GLY A 126 16.34 -19.23 -5.06
C GLY A 126 15.24 -18.18 -4.88
N MET A 127 15.61 -16.94 -4.59
CA MET A 127 14.61 -15.88 -4.38
C MET A 127 14.07 -15.35 -5.70
N GLU A 128 12.76 -15.37 -5.83
CA GLU A 128 12.08 -14.89 -7.02
C GLU A 128 11.05 -13.80 -6.72
N THR A 129 10.68 -13.02 -7.73
CA THR A 129 9.80 -11.87 -7.54
C THR A 129 8.76 -11.75 -8.64
N PHE A 130 7.59 -11.23 -8.28
CA PHE A 130 6.60 -10.71 -9.22
C PHE A 130 6.00 -9.41 -8.69
N ARG A 131 5.28 -8.68 -9.55
CA ARG A 131 4.71 -7.37 -9.22
C ARG A 131 3.19 -7.40 -9.20
N VAL A 132 2.60 -6.68 -8.26
CA VAL A 132 1.17 -6.31 -8.24
C VAL A 132 1.05 -4.81 -8.46
N LYS A 133 0.26 -4.38 -9.46
CA LYS A 133 0.11 -2.96 -9.82
C LYS A 133 -1.36 -2.54 -9.85
N LEU A 134 -1.68 -1.42 -9.20
CA LEU A 134 -3.00 -0.81 -9.22
C LEU A 134 -3.22 0.00 -10.50
N MET A 135 -4.44 -0.05 -11.05
CA MET A 135 -4.82 0.62 -12.29
C MET A 135 -6.29 1.06 -12.27
N ASN A 136 -6.65 1.95 -13.20
CA ASN A 136 -8.04 2.29 -13.52
C ASN A 136 -8.94 2.61 -12.30
N PRO A 137 -8.58 3.57 -11.42
CA PRO A 137 -9.46 3.92 -10.31
C PRO A 137 -10.78 4.52 -10.83
N LYS A 138 -11.90 4.12 -10.24
CA LYS A 138 -13.26 4.63 -10.56
C LYS A 138 -13.98 5.08 -9.29
N GLY A 139 -15.04 5.87 -9.46
CA GLY A 139 -15.83 6.41 -8.34
C GLY A 139 -15.19 7.64 -7.67
N GLY A 140 -14.27 8.31 -8.37
CA GLY A 140 -13.64 9.55 -7.91
C GLY A 140 -12.40 9.37 -7.05
N ALA A 141 -12.04 8.13 -6.66
CA ALA A 141 -10.75 7.85 -6.04
C ALA A 141 -9.59 8.03 -7.03
N VAL A 142 -8.39 8.20 -6.51
CA VAL A 142 -7.14 8.24 -7.29
C VAL A 142 -6.15 7.22 -6.74
N ILE A 143 -5.18 6.79 -7.54
CA ILE A 143 -4.08 5.94 -7.07
C ILE A 143 -2.96 6.84 -6.51
N GLY A 144 -2.48 6.52 -5.31
CA GLY A 144 -1.36 7.20 -4.67
C GLY A 144 -0.05 6.42 -4.78
N LYS A 145 0.93 6.82 -3.98
CA LYS A 145 2.19 6.09 -3.82
C LYS A 145 2.23 5.38 -2.45
N PRO A 146 2.64 4.11 -2.39
CA PRO A 146 2.99 3.27 -3.55
C PRO A 146 1.74 2.77 -4.30
N GLY A 147 1.79 2.80 -5.63
CA GLY A 147 0.72 2.29 -6.52
C GLY A 147 0.96 0.86 -7.00
N GLU A 148 2.09 0.27 -6.60
CA GLU A 148 2.51 -1.08 -6.93
C GLU A 148 3.31 -1.66 -5.76
N ALA A 149 3.39 -2.99 -5.70
CA ALA A 149 4.16 -3.72 -4.72
C ALA A 149 4.89 -4.89 -5.40
N ILE A 150 6.07 -5.22 -4.89
CA ILE A 150 6.81 -6.44 -5.19
C ILE A 150 6.44 -7.51 -4.19
N VAL A 151 6.23 -8.72 -4.68
CA VAL A 151 6.13 -9.92 -3.85
C VAL A 151 7.38 -10.74 -4.13
N GLU A 152 8.15 -11.00 -3.08
CA GLU A 152 9.33 -11.86 -3.09
C GLU A 152 8.96 -13.23 -2.51
N ILE A 153 9.16 -14.26 -3.32
CA ILE A 153 8.99 -15.67 -2.97
C ILE A 153 10.35 -16.17 -2.46
N ILE A 154 10.35 -16.64 -1.22
CA ILE A 154 11.51 -17.23 -0.56
C ILE A 154 11.37 -18.74 -0.67
N ASP A 155 12.19 -19.31 -1.54
CA ASP A 155 12.41 -20.75 -1.70
C ASP A 155 12.70 -21.43 -0.35
N ASN A 156 12.02 -22.54 -0.10
CA ASN A 156 12.16 -23.37 1.09
C ASN A 156 12.80 -24.74 0.81
N ASP A 157 13.19 -25.00 -0.42
CA ASP A 157 13.84 -26.23 -0.83
C ASP A 157 15.35 -26.21 -0.58
N ASN A 158 15.90 -27.41 -0.41
CA ASN A 158 17.30 -27.61 -0.15
C ASN A 158 17.79 -28.88 -0.84
N ASN A 159 19.11 -28.94 -1.06
CA ASN A 159 19.71 -30.17 -1.55
C ASN A 159 19.60 -31.23 -0.44
N VAL A 160 18.67 -32.17 -0.62
CA VAL A 160 18.68 -33.42 0.12
C VAL A 160 19.83 -34.26 -0.43
N VAL A 161 21.02 -34.11 0.16
CA VAL A 161 22.12 -35.04 -0.07
C VAL A 161 21.84 -36.26 0.79
N VAL A 162 21.22 -37.29 0.20
CA VAL A 162 21.21 -38.62 0.82
C VAL A 162 22.63 -39.18 0.72
N ALA A 163 23.32 -39.18 1.86
CA ALA A 163 24.63 -39.80 2.05
C ALA A 163 24.49 -41.28 2.45
#